data_AF-A0A523WAK4-F1
#
_entry.id   AF-A0A523WAK4-F1
#
_cell.length_a   1.000
_cell.length_b   1.000
_cell.length_c   1.000
_cell.angle_alpha   90.00
_cell.angle_beta   90.00
_cell.angle_gamma   90.00
#
_symmetry.space_group_name_H-M   'P 1'
#
loop_
_entity.id
_entity.type
_entity.pdbx_description
1 polymer ?
#
loop_
_entity_poly.entity_id
_entity_poly.type
_entity_poly.pdbx_seq_one_letter_code
_entity_poly.pdbx_strand_id
1 'polypeptide(L)' 'MRSNPRAKGSEKKERLCACPYCDTNLSKPFPFCKACGKEIRFCKSCGQVLAAEARVCPGCGTQVG' A
#
# COMPACT_ATOMS: atom_id res chain seq x y z
N MET A 1 19.37 34.08 18.46
CA MET A 1 18.48 32.91 18.61
C MET A 1 18.23 32.30 17.24
N ARG A 2 18.94 31.21 16.89
CA ARG A 2 18.83 30.52 15.59
C ARG A 2 18.44 29.06 15.84
N SER A 3 17.15 28.77 15.83
CA SER A 3 16.56 27.42 15.86
C SER A 3 15.14 27.58 15.27
N ASN A 4 14.64 26.88 14.26
CA ASN A 4 14.84 25.48 13.88
C ASN A 4 14.03 25.20 12.57
N PRO A 5 14.63 24.96 11.40
CA PRO A 5 13.88 24.50 10.23
C PRO A 5 13.79 22.97 10.26
N ARG A 6 12.85 22.39 11.03
CA ARG A 6 12.49 20.97 10.89
C ARG A 6 11.48 20.80 9.76
N ALA A 7 11.93 21.07 8.53
CA ALA A 7 11.32 20.53 7.32
C ALA A 7 12.00 19.19 7.01
N LYS A 8 11.59 18.13 7.71
CA LYS A 8 12.06 16.77 7.43
C LYS A 8 11.14 16.14 6.38
N GLY A 9 11.67 15.99 5.17
CA GLY A 9 11.32 14.88 4.28
C GLY A 9 10.34 15.20 3.17
N SER A 10 10.86 15.81 2.11
CA SER A 10 10.49 15.62 0.71
C SER A 10 9.58 14.42 0.42
N GLU A 11 8.27 14.64 0.44
CA GLU A 11 7.37 14.71 -0.72
C GLU A 11 7.61 13.77 -1.93
N LYS A 12 8.21 12.60 -1.74
CA LYS A 12 7.86 11.46 -2.58
C LYS A 12 6.64 10.82 -1.95
N LYS A 13 5.49 11.09 -2.56
CA LYS A 13 4.24 10.35 -2.36
C LYS A 13 4.49 8.90 -2.82
N GLU A 14 5.38 8.19 -2.12
CA GLU A 14 5.42 6.75 -2.18
C GLU A 14 3.98 6.34 -1.90
N ARG A 15 3.35 5.70 -2.88
CA ARG A 15 2.08 5.03 -2.69
C ARG A 15 2.35 3.85 -1.76
N LEU A 16 2.57 4.19 -0.50
CA LEU A 16 2.77 3.32 0.65
C LEU A 16 1.49 2.50 0.74
N CYS A 17 1.51 1.33 0.12
CA CYS A 17 0.39 0.41 0.21
C CYS A 17 0.54 -0.34 1.54
N ALA A 18 -0.44 -0.20 2.41
CA ALA A 18 -0.50 -0.96 3.64
C ALA A 18 -1.07 -2.36 3.36
N CYS A 19 -0.51 -3.38 4.01
CA CYS A 19 -1.07 -4.72 3.98
C CYS A 19 -2.42 -4.74 4.73
N PRO A 20 -3.52 -5.22 4.14
CA PRO A 20 -4.83 -5.25 4.80
C PRO A 20 -4.92 -6.25 5.97
N TYR A 21 -3.87 -7.06 6.19
CA TYR A 21 -3.84 -8.06 7.25
C TYR A 21 -2.98 -7.66 8.46
N CYS A 22 -1.96 -6.84 8.25
CA CYS A 22 -0.99 -6.49 9.30
C CYS A 22 -0.54 -5.03 9.28
N ASP A 23 -1.16 -4.21 8.43
CA ASP A 23 -0.91 -2.78 8.23
C ASP A 23 0.55 -2.41 7.94
N THR A 24 1.38 -3.41 7.60
CA THR A 24 2.77 -3.20 7.26
C THR A 24 2.88 -2.51 5.91
N ASN A 25 3.81 -1.57 5.84
CA ASN A 25 4.13 -0.85 4.64
C ASN A 25 4.81 -1.73 3.57
N LEU A 26 4.23 -1.79 2.38
CA LEU A 26 4.74 -2.56 1.25
C LEU A 26 5.45 -1.64 0.27
N SER A 27 6.76 -1.81 0.10
CA SER A 27 7.58 -0.94 -0.77
C SER A 27 7.58 -1.32 -2.25
N LYS A 28 7.08 -2.50 -2.64
CA LYS A 28 7.09 -2.98 -4.03
C LYS A 28 5.83 -3.79 -4.32
N PRO A 29 5.39 -3.90 -5.59
CA PRO A 29 4.27 -4.73 -5.96
C PRO A 29 4.64 -6.22 -5.88
N PHE A 30 4.65 -6.77 -4.66
CA PHE A 30 4.84 -8.20 -4.42
C PHE A 30 3.48 -8.89 -4.25
N PRO A 31 3.27 -10.07 -4.85
CA PRO A 31 2.00 -10.82 -4.73
C PRO A 31 1.75 -11.38 -3.32
N PHE A 32 2.63 -11.08 -2.36
CA PHE A 32 2.51 -11.44 -0.96
C PHE A 32 3.18 -10.39 -0.07
N CYS A 33 2.72 -10.29 1.16
CA CYS A 33 3.31 -9.45 2.18
C CYS A 33 4.56 -10.12 2.76
N LYS A 34 5.72 -9.45 2.70
CA LYS A 34 6.96 -9.99 3.29
C LYS A 34 6.97 -10.03 4.82
N ALA A 35 6.07 -9.29 5.48
CA ALA A 35 6.03 -9.24 6.94
C ALA A 35 5.13 -10.34 7.53
N CYS A 36 3.94 -10.55 7.00
CA CYS A 36 3.01 -11.57 7.49
C CYS A 36 2.95 -12.84 6.62
N GLY A 37 3.53 -12.83 5.42
CA GLY A 37 3.54 -13.97 4.50
C GLY A 37 2.22 -14.21 3.75
N LYS A 38 1.19 -13.38 3.94
CA LYS A 38 -0.10 -13.54 3.27
C LYS A 38 -0.07 -13.05 1.83
N GLU A 39 -0.78 -13.75 0.96
CA GLU A 39 -0.96 -13.38 -0.44
C GLU A 39 -1.82 -12.13 -0.58
N ILE A 40 -1.41 -11.25 -1.48
CA ILE A 40 -2.06 -9.98 -1.78
C ILE A 40 -2.03 -9.73 -3.28
N ARG A 41 -2.99 -8.97 -3.77
CA ARG A 41 -3.12 -8.58 -5.17
C ARG A 41 -3.12 -7.07 -5.28
N PHE A 42 -2.81 -6.56 -6.47
CA PHE A 42 -2.92 -5.14 -6.75
C PHE A 42 -4.06 -4.91 -7.71
N CYS A 43 -4.90 -3.91 -7.41
CA CYS A 43 -5.91 -3.46 -8.35
C CYS A 43 -5.22 -2.89 -9.60
N LYS A 44 -5.51 -3.44 -10.79
CA LYS A 44 -4.97 -2.92 -12.05
C LYS A 44 -5.49 -1.51 -12.37
N SER A 45 -6.65 -1.12 -11.84
CA SER A 45 -7.28 0.16 -12.11
C SER A 45 -6.74 1.30 -11.26
N CYS A 46 -6.57 1.09 -9.96
CA CYS A 46 -6.12 2.14 -9.03
C CYS A 46 -4.75 1.88 -8.40
N GLY A 47 -4.22 0.66 -8.48
CA GLY A 47 -2.96 0.25 -7.88
C GLY A 47 -3.02 -0.08 -6.38
N GLN A 48 -4.21 -0.13 -5.78
CA GLN A 48 -4.35 -0.43 -4.34
C GLN A 48 -4.10 -1.91 -4.04
N VAL A 49 -3.51 -2.20 -2.87
CA VAL A 49 -3.34 -3.56 -2.35
C VAL A 49 -4.68 -4.11 -1.90
N LEU A 50 -4.94 -5.34 -2.31
CA LEU A 50 -6.12 -6.12 -2.05
C LEU A 50 -5.72 -7.46 -1.44
N ALA A 51 -6.59 -8.04 -0.63
CA ALA A 51 -6.48 -9.43 -0.24
C ALA A 51 -6.52 -10.34 -1.48
N ALA A 52 -5.80 -11.48 -1.46
CA ALA A 52 -5.83 -12.43 -2.59
C ALA A 52 -7.25 -12.96 -2.90
N GLU A 53 -8.09 -13.00 -1.88
CA GLU A 53 -9.50 -13.40 -1.88
C GLU A 53 -10.47 -12.24 -2.18
N ALA A 54 -9.98 -11.00 -2.32
CA ALA A 54 -10.82 -9.85 -2.66
C ALA A 54 -11.32 -9.96 -4.11
N ARG A 55 -12.64 -9.89 -4.28
CA ARG A 55 -13.31 -9.84 -5.59
C ARG A 55 -13.57 -8.41 -6.07
N VAL A 56 -13.55 -7.45 -5.17
CA VAL A 56 -13.81 -6.03 -5.46
C VAL A 56 -12.78 -5.19 -4.72
N CYS A 57 -12.26 -4.17 -5.39
CA CYS A 57 -11.35 -3.20 -4.80
C CYS A 57 -12.12 -2.27 -3.84
N PRO A 58 -11.81 -2.21 -2.54
CA PRO A 58 -12.45 -1.28 -1.61
C PRO A 58 -12.01 0.18 -1.81
N GLY A 59 -10.92 0.41 -2.55
CA GLY A 59 -10.44 1.76 -2.86
C GLY A 59 -11.17 2.43 -4.02
N CYS A 60 -11.49 1.66 -5.08
CA CYS A 60 -12.10 2.21 -6.29
C CYS A 60 -13.41 1.54 -6.72
N GLY A 61 -13.82 0.45 -6.06
CA GLY A 61 -15.02 -0.31 -6.39
C GLY A 61 -14.90 -1.23 -7.61
N THR A 62 -13.74 -1.29 -8.27
CA THR A 62 -13.56 -2.14 -9.46
C THR A 62 -13.49 -3.61 -9.09
N GLN A 63 -14.17 -4.46 -9.85
CA GLN A 63 -14.11 -5.91 -9.72
C GLN A 63 -12.72 -6.42 -10.10
N VAL A 64 -12.06 -7.12 -9.19
CA VAL A 64 -10.77 -7.78 -9.39
C VAL A 64 -11.04 -9.29 -9.47
N GLY A 65 -11.08 -9.80 -10.70
CA GLY A 65 -11.25 -11.20 -11.04
C GLY A 65 -10.13 -11.65 -11.96
#